data_AF-A0A2D4GNM9-F1
#
_entry.id   AF-A0A2D4GNM9-F1
#
_cell.length_a   1.000
_cell.length_b   1.000
_cell.length_c   1.000
_cell.angle_alpha   90.00
_cell.angle_beta   90.00
_cell.angle_gamma   90.00
#
_symmetry.space_group_name_H-M   'P 1'
#
loop_
_entity.id
_entity.type
_entity.pdbx_description
1 polymer ?
#
loop_
_entity_poly.entity_id
_entity_poly.type
_entity_poly.pdbx_seq_one_letter_code
_entity_poly.pdbx_strand_id
1 'polypeptide(L)'
;DFNDYNRRFAGQPRSIMERIMDLPTLLRHAFREMFSVGGLFWMFRIRIFLCLLGALLYLASPLDFLPEALFGILGFLDDFFVVFLLLIYISIMYREFVTQRLNR
;
A
#
# COMPACT_ATOMS: atom_id res chain seq x y z
N ASP A 1 12.52 -21.84 -23.68
CA ASP A 1 11.83 -22.81 -24.54
C ASP A 1 10.84 -22.07 -25.43
N PHE A 2 10.75 -22.42 -26.72
CA PHE A 2 10.00 -21.63 -27.73
C PHE A 2 8.50 -21.55 -27.42
N ASN A 3 7.94 -22.60 -26.81
CA ASN A 3 6.54 -22.66 -26.40
C ASN A 3 6.18 -21.65 -25.30
N ASP A 4 7.07 -21.43 -24.33
CA ASP A 4 6.80 -20.47 -23.23
C ASP A 4 6.91 -19.02 -23.72
N TYR A 5 7.77 -18.77 -24.71
CA TYR A 5 7.86 -17.47 -25.39
C TYR A 5 6.58 -17.17 -26.20
N ASN A 6 6.11 -18.13 -27.00
CA ASN A 6 4.92 -17.95 -27.82
C ASN A 6 3.68 -17.72 -26.95
N ARG A 7 3.56 -18.43 -25.82
CA ARG A 7 2.44 -18.27 -24.88
C ARG A 7 2.41 -16.90 -24.19
N ARG A 8 3.58 -16.30 -23.90
CA ARG A 8 3.69 -14.98 -23.27
C ARG A 8 3.36 -13.81 -24.21
N PHE A 9 3.64 -13.94 -25.51
CA PHE A 9 3.51 -12.86 -26.50
C PHE A 9 2.35 -13.05 -27.51
N ALA A 10 1.77 -14.24 -27.65
CA ALA A 10 0.64 -14.50 -28.56
C ALA A 10 -0.75 -14.15 -28.00
N GLY A 11 -0.83 -13.45 -26.86
CA GLY A 11 -2.10 -13.01 -26.28
C GLY A 11 -3.00 -14.14 -25.73
N GLN A 12 -2.46 -15.33 -25.49
CA GLN A 12 -3.21 -16.43 -24.90
C GLN A 12 -3.61 -16.11 -23.45
N PRO A 13 -4.81 -16.53 -23.00
CA PRO A 13 -5.24 -16.30 -21.63
C PRO A 13 -4.26 -16.94 -20.64
N ARG A 14 -3.59 -16.10 -19.84
CA ARG A 14 -2.65 -16.54 -18.81
C ARG A 14 -3.40 -17.20 -17.66
N SER A 15 -2.82 -18.26 -17.12
CA SER A 15 -3.43 -18.96 -15.98
C SER A 15 -3.38 -18.08 -14.72
N ILE A 16 -4.35 -18.25 -13.81
CA ILE A 16 -4.35 -17.58 -12.49
C ILE A 16 -3.03 -17.86 -11.74
N MET A 17 -2.49 -19.08 -11.89
CA MET A 17 -1.25 -19.51 -11.26
C MET A 17 -0.02 -18.74 -11.78
N GLU A 18 0.08 -18.50 -13.09
CA GLU A 18 1.12 -17.63 -13.66
C GLU A 18 1.05 -16.20 -13.12
N ARG A 19 -0.17 -15.68 -12.97
CA ARG A 19 -0.38 -14.35 -12.39
C ARG A 19 0.06 -14.30 -10.93
N ILE A 20 -0.18 -15.36 -10.15
CA ILE A 20 0.29 -15.48 -8.76
C ILE A 20 1.82 -15.56 -8.69
N MET A 21 2.46 -16.30 -9.60
CA MET A 21 3.93 -16.39 -9.65
C MET A 21 4.59 -15.05 -10.02
N ASP A 22 3.90 -14.18 -10.76
CA ASP A 22 4.37 -12.83 -11.09
C ASP A 22 4.10 -11.79 -9.98
N LEU A 23 3.21 -12.10 -9.01
CA LEU A 23 2.90 -11.23 -7.87
C LEU A 23 4.12 -10.75 -7.08
N PRO A 24 5.14 -11.56 -6.71
CA PRO A 24 6.28 -11.07 -5.94
C PRO A 24 7.02 -9.92 -6.63
N THR A 25 7.14 -9.97 -7.96
CA THR A 25 7.78 -8.90 -8.74
C THR A 25 6.88 -7.67 -8.82
N LEU A 26 5.57 -7.87 -9.03
CA LEU A 26 4.57 -6.78 -9.07
C LEU A 26 4.44 -6.09 -7.71
N LEU A 27 4.38 -6.85 -6.61
CA LEU A 27 4.39 -6.34 -5.24
C LEU A 27 5.65 -5.54 -4.98
N ARG A 28 6.83 -6.04 -5.37
CA ARG A 28 8.08 -5.29 -5.22
C ARG A 28 8.04 -3.95 -5.96
N HIS A 29 7.40 -3.90 -7.13
CA HIS A 29 7.22 -2.66 -7.87
C HIS A 29 6.21 -1.73 -7.18
N ALA A 30 5.06 -2.25 -6.78
CA ALA A 30 4.04 -1.51 -6.04
C ALA A 30 4.59 -0.93 -4.73
N PHE A 31 5.41 -1.70 -4.00
CA PHE A 31 6.12 -1.24 -2.81
C PHE A 31 7.07 -0.09 -3.12
N ARG A 32 7.72 -0.05 -4.29
CA ARG A 32 8.54 1.12 -4.68
C ARG A 32 7.69 2.32 -5.06
N GLU A 33 6.59 2.10 -5.78
CA GLU A 33 5.63 3.16 -6.12
C GLU A 33 4.96 3.77 -4.89
N MET A 34 4.80 3.00 -3.82
CA MET A 34 4.38 3.47 -2.51
C MET A 34 5.32 4.54 -1.91
N PHE A 35 6.61 4.55 -2.26
CA PHE A 35 7.58 5.61 -1.89
C PHE A 35 7.68 6.76 -2.92
N SER A 36 6.66 6.91 -3.77
CA SER A 36 6.50 8.05 -4.66
C SER A 36 5.51 9.07 -4.07
N VAL A 37 5.51 10.29 -4.60
CA VAL A 37 4.54 11.33 -4.22
C VAL A 37 3.10 10.85 -4.49
N GLY A 38 2.87 10.16 -5.61
CA GLY A 38 1.57 9.55 -5.93
C GLY A 38 1.17 8.43 -4.96
N GLY A 39 2.14 7.61 -4.55
CA GLY A 39 1.96 6.56 -3.53
C GLY A 39 1.57 7.14 -2.17
N LEU A 40 2.17 8.26 -1.78
CA LEU A 40 1.85 8.96 -0.54
C LEU A 40 0.37 9.41 -0.50
N PHE A 41 -0.14 10.00 -1.59
CA PHE A 41 -1.56 10.36 -1.69
C PHE A 41 -2.49 9.14 -1.59
N TRP A 42 -2.11 8.01 -2.20
CA TRP A 42 -2.86 6.77 -2.07
C TRP A 42 -2.91 6.26 -0.64
N MET A 43 -1.80 6.33 0.10
CA MET A 43 -1.75 5.93 1.50
C MET A 43 -2.63 6.82 2.38
N PHE A 44 -2.65 8.14 2.14
CA PHE A 44 -3.57 9.05 2.83
C PHE A 44 -5.04 8.67 2.57
N ARG A 45 -5.39 8.31 1.34
CA ARG A 45 -6.76 7.85 1.00
C ARG A 45 -7.10 6.54 1.70
N ILE A 46 -6.17 5.59 1.75
CA ILE A 46 -6.36 4.32 2.47
C ILE A 46 -6.61 4.58 3.94
N ARG A 47 -5.84 5.48 4.58
CA ARG A 47 -6.05 5.87 5.98
C ARG A 47 -7.46 6.42 6.20
N ILE A 48 -7.88 7.38 5.39
CA ILE A 48 -9.23 7.97 5.49
C ILE A 48 -10.30 6.87 5.34
N PHE A 49 -10.13 5.95 4.39
CA PHE A 49 -11.05 4.84 4.18
C PHE A 49 -11.10 3.89 5.39
N LEU A 50 -9.95 3.55 5.99
CA LEU A 50 -9.88 2.71 7.19
C LEU A 50 -10.53 3.37 8.40
N CYS A 51 -10.26 4.66 8.63
CA CYS A 51 -10.91 5.43 9.71
C CYS A 51 -12.42 5.49 9.51
N LEU A 52 -12.88 5.72 8.28
CA LEU A 52 -14.30 5.81 7.95
C LEU A 52 -14.98 4.44 8.07
N LEU A 53 -14.34 3.36 7.61
CA LEU A 53 -14.83 2.00 7.79
C LEU A 53 -14.92 1.64 9.27
N GLY A 54 -13.90 1.97 10.07
CA GLY A 54 -13.93 1.79 11.52
C GLY A 54 -15.07 2.56 12.18
N ALA A 55 -15.30 3.81 11.78
CA ALA A 55 -16.39 4.63 12.27
C ALA A 55 -17.78 4.11 11.86
N LEU A 56 -17.93 3.59 10.64
CA LEU A 56 -19.16 2.97 10.17
C LEU A 56 -19.45 1.64 10.87
N LEU A 57 -18.43 0.80 11.06
CA LEU A 57 -18.55 -0.44 11.84
C LEU A 57 -18.92 -0.16 13.29
N TYR A 58 -18.38 0.93 13.87
CA TYR A 58 -18.79 1.42 15.19
C TYR A 58 -20.28 1.84 15.20
N LEU A 59 -20.70 2.66 14.23
CA LEU A 59 -22.07 3.15 14.13
C LEU A 59 -23.10 2.03 13.88
N ALA A 60 -22.74 1.03 13.06
CA ALA A 60 -23.60 -0.08 12.69
C ALA A 60 -23.66 -1.21 13.74
N SER A 61 -22.76 -1.18 14.74
CA SER A 61 -22.74 -2.19 15.80
C SER A 61 -23.98 -2.04 16.68
N PRO A 62 -24.87 -3.05 16.77
CA PRO A 62 -26.17 -2.90 17.43
C PRO A 62 -26.08 -2.74 18.95
N LEU A 63 -24.91 -2.95 19.56
CA LEU A 63 -24.60 -2.79 20.97
C LEU A 63 -23.07 -2.51 21.06
N ASP A 64 -22.61 -1.66 21.97
CA ASP A 64 -21.19 -1.35 22.27
C ASP A 64 -20.38 -2.59 22.76
N PHE A 65 -20.31 -3.66 21.96
CA PHE A 65 -19.64 -4.94 22.26
C PHE A 65 -18.21 -5.02 21.75
N LEU A 66 -17.70 -3.97 21.11
CA LEU A 66 -16.31 -3.94 20.66
C LEU A 66 -15.42 -3.89 21.91
N PRO A 67 -14.66 -4.95 22.21
CA PRO A 67 -13.79 -4.94 23.38
C PRO A 67 -12.80 -3.78 23.23
N GLU A 68 -12.48 -3.06 24.30
CA GLU A 68 -11.51 -1.93 24.24
C GLU A 68 -10.17 -2.37 23.63
N ALA A 69 -9.81 -3.64 23.76
CA ALA A 69 -8.65 -4.25 23.12
C ALA A 69 -8.66 -4.11 21.59
N LEU A 70 -9.81 -4.21 20.92
CA LEU A 70 -9.89 -4.07 19.47
C LEU A 70 -9.68 -2.61 19.04
N PHE A 71 -10.22 -1.66 19.80
CA PHE A 71 -9.94 -0.23 19.59
C PHE A 71 -8.47 0.10 19.85
N GLY A 72 -7.87 -0.48 20.88
CA GLY A 72 -6.44 -0.36 21.14
C GLY A 72 -5.59 -0.87 19.97
N ILE A 73 -5.94 -2.01 19.39
CA ILE A 73 -5.26 -2.57 18.21
C ILE A 73 -5.48 -1.69 16.97
N LEU A 74 -6.71 -1.22 16.72
CA LEU A 74 -7.00 -0.34 15.58
C LEU A 74 -6.30 1.01 15.70
N GLY A 75 -6.26 1.60 16.90
CA GLY A 75 -5.53 2.83 17.19
C GLY A 75 -4.02 2.65 17.02
N PHE A 76 -3.47 1.56 17.56
CA PHE A 76 -2.05 1.22 17.35
C PHE A 76 -1.71 1.04 15.86
N LEU A 77 -2.60 0.41 15.08
CA LEU A 77 -2.42 0.29 13.64
C LEU A 77 -2.45 1.65 12.95
N ASP A 78 -3.36 2.56 13.32
CA ASP A 78 -3.38 3.93 12.77
C ASP A 78 -2.07 4.68 13.09
N ASP A 79 -1.63 4.66 14.35
CA ASP A 79 -0.36 5.28 14.77
C ASP A 79 0.85 4.70 14.01
N PHE A 80 0.88 3.38 13.82
CA PHE A 80 1.90 2.71 13.03
C PHE A 80 1.89 3.18 11.57
N PHE A 81 0.71 3.30 10.94
CA PHE A 81 0.57 3.84 9.58
C PHE A 81 1.05 5.29 9.50
N VAL A 82 0.76 6.12 10.50
CA VAL A 82 1.22 7.53 10.55
C VAL A 82 2.73 7.62 10.60
N VAL A 83 3.37 6.86 11.50
CA VAL A 83 4.83 6.84 11.62
C VAL A 83 5.46 6.35 10.31
N PHE A 84 4.92 5.30 9.72
CA PHE A 84 5.38 4.77 8.44
C PHE A 84 5.26 5.81 7.30
N LEU A 85 4.12 6.51 7.23
CA LEU A 85 3.90 7.61 6.27
C LEU A 85 4.92 8.73 6.44
N LEU A 86 5.21 9.10 7.69
CA LEU A 86 6.18 10.14 8.00
C LEU A 86 7.60 9.74 7.55
N LEU A 87 8.00 8.48 7.74
CA LEU A 87 9.28 7.97 7.24
C LEU A 87 9.37 7.99 5.72
N ILE A 88 8.29 7.62 5.02
CA ILE A 88 8.21 7.70 3.56
C ILE A 88 8.36 9.16 3.10
N TYR A 89 7.63 10.07 3.74
CA TYR A 89 7.68 11.49 3.43
C TYR A 89 9.09 12.07 3.60
N ILE A 90 9.74 11.79 4.74
CA ILE A 90 11.13 12.18 4.98
C ILE A 90 12.06 11.58 3.91
N SER A 91 11.86 10.32 3.52
CA SER A 91 12.66 9.66 2.48
C SER A 91 12.53 10.34 1.12
N ILE A 92 11.30 10.74 0.75
CA ILE A 92 11.03 11.48 -0.48
C ILE A 92 11.70 12.86 -0.42
N MET A 93 11.52 13.59 0.68
CA MET A 93 12.10 14.92 0.88
C MET A 93 13.63 14.87 0.84
N TYR A 94 14.25 13.87 1.48
CA TYR A 94 15.69 13.67 1.46
C TYR A 94 16.20 13.38 0.04
N ARG A 95 15.50 12.51 -0.71
CA ARG A 95 15.83 12.22 -2.10
C ARG A 95 15.82 13.50 -2.96
N GLU A 96 14.77 14.30 -2.84
CA GLU A 96 14.64 15.57 -3.57
C GLU A 96 15.75 16.57 -3.20
N PHE A 97 16.06 16.69 -1.90
CA PHE A 97 17.15 17.54 -1.42
C PHE A 97 18.51 17.11 -2.02
N VAL A 98 18.81 15.80 -2.04
CA VAL A 98 20.05 15.28 -2.63
C VAL A 98 20.08 15.52 -4.14
N THR A 99 18.99 15.30 -4.86
CA THR A 99 18.91 15.59 -6.31
C THR A 99 19.12 17.07 -6.62
N GLN A 100 18.56 17.98 -5.81
CA GLN A 100 18.79 19.43 -5.97
C GLN A 100 20.25 19.82 -5.73
N ARG A 101 20.96 19.14 -4.83
CA ARG A 101 22.40 19.34 -4.59
C ARG A 101 23.27 18.83 -5.73
N LEU A 102 22.90 17.72 -6.37
CA LEU A 102 23.61 17.16 -7.53
C LEU A 102 23.44 17.99 -8.81
N ASN A 103 22.32 18.71 -8.94
CA ASN A 103 22.03 19.58 -10.10
C ASN A 103 22.57 21.02 -9.94
N ARG A 104 23.30 21.33 -8.87
CA ARG A 104 24.03 22.58 -8.66
C ARG A 104 25.52 22.33 -8.79
#